data_AF-A0A521TVI6-F1
#
_entry.id   AF-A0A521TVI6-F1
#
_cell.length_a   1.000
_cell.length_b   1.000
_cell.length_c   1.000
_cell.angle_alpha   90.00
_cell.angle_beta   90.00
_cell.angle_gamma   90.00
#
_symmetry.space_group_name_H-M   'P 1'
#
loop_
_entity.id
_entity.type
_entity.pdbx_description
1 polymer ?
#
loop_
_entity_poly.entity_id
_entity_poly.type
_entity_poly.pdbx_seq_one_letter_code
_entity_poly.pdbx_strand_id
1 'polypeptide(L)'
;MVAARSRHQHPHAAPGTSVGHPCTLKAGNVGCPIPSSLTDESRHPKGVGQGSCFNPPGTMPAEQVRSSAEQPTIARRGGGGFRRWHDDCNDPFRPIRGSGTSSGSSRLINQRTEGTSMKRSMKKVLAGFTLVELMIVVVILGILAAVAIPAFTRYVKRSKTSEATGNISKIYQGEVSYFNQSSEQSVASFASAAATPSGTPSASKFPAQPTAFTGDSGWSAIGFSVDSPLYYAYSATASASSFNAVATGNIDGDATNSTFSRAAALNAGEIQGAQIVITNELE
;
A
#
# COMPACT_ATOMS: atom_id res chain seq x y z
N MET A 1 75.30 -34.57 -40.27
CA MET A 1 75.92 -33.24 -40.30
C MET A 1 75.19 -32.31 -39.34
N VAL A 2 75.91 -31.85 -38.30
CA VAL A 2 75.84 -30.52 -37.65
C VAL A 2 74.48 -30.09 -37.05
N ALA A 3 74.26 -30.25 -35.73
CA ALA A 3 74.54 -29.28 -34.63
C ALA A 3 73.63 -28.02 -34.67
N ALA A 4 72.89 -27.65 -33.62
CA ALA A 4 73.47 -27.06 -32.41
C ALA A 4 72.59 -27.14 -31.13
N ARG A 5 73.31 -27.20 -30.01
CA ARG A 5 72.95 -27.13 -28.59
C ARG A 5 73.06 -25.68 -28.09
N SER A 6 72.26 -25.29 -27.08
CA SER A 6 72.69 -24.39 -25.98
C SER A 6 71.69 -24.50 -24.81
N ARG A 7 72.01 -25.23 -23.73
CA ARG A 7 72.57 -24.78 -22.42
C ARG A 7 71.69 -23.75 -21.68
N HIS A 8 71.00 -24.17 -20.61
CA HIS A 8 71.44 -24.17 -19.19
C HIS A 8 71.53 -22.78 -18.56
N GLN A 9 70.66 -22.49 -17.57
CA GLN A 9 71.04 -22.34 -16.15
C GLN A 9 69.78 -22.30 -15.23
N HIS A 10 69.85 -23.08 -14.14
CA HIS A 10 68.98 -23.17 -12.94
C HIS A 10 69.42 -22.11 -11.87
N PRO A 11 69.06 -22.14 -10.56
CA PRO A 11 67.95 -22.78 -9.79
C PRO A 11 67.28 -21.85 -8.73
N HIS A 12 66.34 -22.45 -7.97
CA HIS A 12 65.99 -22.30 -6.52
C HIS A 12 64.47 -22.08 -6.32
N ALA A 13 63.67 -23.12 -6.04
CA ALA A 13 63.40 -23.79 -4.73
C ALA A 13 62.72 -22.83 -3.71
N ALA A 14 61.61 -23.11 -3.02
CA ALA A 14 60.69 -24.25 -2.90
C ALA A 14 59.37 -23.71 -2.20
N PRO A 15 58.61 -24.45 -1.36
CA PRO A 15 57.25 -24.92 -1.66
C PRO A 15 56.15 -24.42 -0.70
N GLY A 16 54.89 -24.80 -0.94
CA GLY A 16 53.88 -24.88 0.14
C GLY A 16 52.45 -24.49 -0.22
N THR A 17 51.69 -25.46 -0.75
CA THR A 17 50.22 -25.57 -0.72
C THR A 17 49.68 -25.45 0.73
N SER A 18 48.49 -24.93 1.04
CA SER A 18 47.20 -25.59 0.79
C SER A 18 45.99 -24.79 1.34
N VAL A 19 44.91 -24.74 0.55
CA VAL A 19 43.49 -25.01 0.92
C VAL A 19 42.80 -24.17 2.02
N GLY A 20 41.92 -23.25 1.59
CA GLY A 20 40.45 -23.34 1.69
C GLY A 20 39.69 -23.52 3.03
N HIS A 21 39.01 -22.42 3.44
CA HIS A 21 37.66 -22.30 4.07
C HIS A 21 37.48 -22.72 5.55
N PRO A 22 36.40 -22.29 6.27
CA PRO A 22 35.70 -20.99 6.31
C PRO A 22 35.59 -20.40 7.75
N CYS A 23 35.18 -19.14 7.88
CA CYS A 23 34.90 -18.49 9.17
C CYS A 23 33.58 -19.00 9.79
N THR A 24 33.66 -19.53 11.01
CA THR A 24 32.50 -19.72 11.90
C THR A 24 32.67 -18.86 13.15
N LEU A 25 31.72 -17.96 13.38
CA LEU A 25 31.54 -17.20 14.61
C LEU A 25 31.04 -18.11 15.74
N LYS A 26 31.68 -18.02 16.92
CA LYS A 26 31.13 -18.56 18.17
C LYS A 26 31.39 -17.55 19.29
N ALA A 27 30.33 -17.28 20.05
CA ALA A 27 30.27 -16.36 21.18
C ALA A 27 31.21 -16.75 22.34
N GLY A 28 31.76 -15.75 23.04
CA GLY A 28 32.59 -15.99 24.23
C GLY A 28 33.19 -14.71 24.82
N ASN A 29 32.42 -14.10 25.72
CA ASN A 29 32.76 -13.14 26.77
C ASN A 29 34.20 -13.23 27.33
N VAL A 30 35.05 -12.20 27.16
CA VAL A 30 36.18 -11.88 28.08
C VAL A 30 36.51 -10.38 27.99
N GLY A 31 36.60 -9.71 29.14
CA GLY A 31 36.66 -8.26 29.27
C GLY A 31 37.97 -7.58 28.84
N CYS A 32 37.87 -6.27 28.62
CA CYS A 32 39.00 -5.37 28.44
C CYS A 32 39.30 -4.61 29.75
N PRO A 33 40.59 -4.43 30.10
CA PRO A 33 41.00 -3.70 31.28
C PRO A 33 41.08 -2.18 31.02
N ILE A 34 40.87 -1.46 32.11
CA ILE A 34 41.04 -0.01 32.33
C ILE A 34 42.50 0.38 32.07
N PRO A 35 42.78 1.64 31.71
CA PRO A 35 43.77 2.37 32.50
C PRO A 35 43.25 3.72 32.98
N SER A 36 43.36 3.88 34.29
CA SER A 36 43.27 5.11 35.06
C SER A 36 44.54 5.95 34.91
N SER A 37 44.37 7.27 34.82
CA SER A 37 45.01 8.29 35.68
C SER A 37 45.31 9.59 34.93
N LEU A 38 44.60 10.66 35.30
CA LEU A 38 45.18 11.96 35.67
C LEU A 38 44.04 12.86 36.14
N THR A 39 43.89 12.89 37.46
CA THR A 39 43.23 13.95 38.22
C THR A 39 44.14 15.18 38.21
N ASP A 40 43.64 16.36 37.89
CA ASP A 40 43.66 17.44 38.89
C ASP A 40 42.61 18.50 38.58
N GLU A 41 42.08 19.02 39.67
CA GLU A 41 40.92 19.85 39.85
C GLU A 41 41.33 21.34 39.84
N SER A 42 40.37 22.20 39.53
CA SER A 42 40.09 23.45 40.24
C SER A 42 40.19 24.80 39.49
N ARG A 43 39.13 25.58 39.76
CA ARG A 43 38.95 27.04 39.70
C ARG A 43 38.38 27.69 38.46
N HIS A 44 37.07 27.91 38.56
CA HIS A 44 36.44 29.21 38.30
C HIS A 44 37.20 30.40 38.92
N PRO A 45 37.15 31.58 38.28
CA PRO A 45 36.23 32.62 38.77
C PRO A 45 35.47 33.39 37.67
N LYS A 46 34.42 34.07 38.13
CA LYS A 46 33.48 34.94 37.41
C LYS A 46 34.14 36.22 36.87
N GLY A 47 33.59 36.75 35.77
CA GLY A 47 33.44 38.20 35.61
C GLY A 47 33.59 38.80 34.20
N VAL A 48 32.46 39.30 33.68
CA VAL A 48 32.28 40.56 32.94
C VAL A 48 32.68 40.62 31.45
N GLY A 49 31.68 40.91 30.60
CA GLY A 49 31.82 41.94 29.56
C GLY A 49 31.49 41.55 28.12
N GLN A 50 30.37 42.12 27.61
CA GLN A 50 30.14 42.60 26.23
C GLN A 50 30.12 41.51 25.13
N GLY A 51 29.05 41.28 24.37
CA GLY A 51 28.21 42.27 23.69
C GLY A 51 28.64 42.36 22.22
N SER A 52 28.00 41.60 21.33
CA SER A 52 27.58 42.04 19.97
C SER A 52 27.13 40.85 19.12
N CYS A 53 25.84 40.85 18.81
CA CYS A 53 25.26 40.13 17.69
C CYS A 53 25.70 40.81 16.40
N PHE A 54 26.22 40.03 15.46
CA PHE A 54 26.60 40.49 14.13
C PHE A 54 25.34 40.54 13.25
N ASN A 55 24.91 41.75 12.85
CA ASN A 55 23.89 41.97 11.82
C ASN A 55 24.56 42.13 10.44
N PRO A 56 23.96 41.64 9.35
CA PRO A 56 24.31 42.04 7.99
C PRO A 56 23.65 43.40 7.60
N PRO A 57 24.29 44.22 6.75
CA PRO A 57 23.70 45.46 6.25
C PRO A 57 22.72 45.18 5.09
N GLY A 58 21.57 45.85 5.15
CA GLY A 58 20.50 45.73 4.17
C GLY A 58 20.62 46.64 2.95
N THR A 59 19.59 46.60 2.11
CA THR A 59 18.93 47.79 1.53
C THR A 59 17.68 47.32 0.78
N MET A 60 16.51 47.74 1.25
CA MET A 60 15.30 47.90 0.42
C MET A 60 15.32 49.30 -0.19
N PRO A 61 14.50 49.54 -1.22
CA PRO A 61 13.56 50.64 -1.08
C PRO A 61 12.11 50.17 -1.27
N ALA A 62 11.24 50.75 -0.45
CA ALA A 62 9.80 50.65 -0.53
C ALA A 62 9.26 51.66 -1.54
N GLU A 63 8.29 51.26 -2.36
CA GLU A 63 7.22 52.17 -2.76
C GLU A 63 5.88 51.40 -2.80
N GLN A 64 4.87 52.10 -2.30
CA GLN A 64 3.61 51.66 -1.74
C GLN A 64 2.49 52.11 -2.67
N VAL A 65 1.44 51.31 -2.92
CA VAL A 65 0.02 51.75 -3.05
C VAL A 65 -0.92 50.52 -3.04
N ARG A 66 -1.78 50.46 -1.99
CA ARG A 66 -3.25 50.19 -1.90
C ARG A 66 -3.91 49.27 -2.96
N SER A 67 -4.98 48.51 -2.73
CA SER A 67 -5.97 48.29 -1.65
C SER A 67 -6.85 47.09 -2.07
N SER A 68 -7.79 46.71 -1.20
CA SER A 68 -8.94 45.80 -1.43
C SER A 68 -8.57 44.32 -1.26
N ALA A 69 -8.78 43.66 -0.13
CA ALA A 69 -9.98 43.57 0.71
C ALA A 69 -11.24 43.23 -0.11
N GLU A 70 -11.41 41.95 -0.45
CA GLU A 70 -12.72 41.35 -0.71
C GLU A 70 -12.74 39.91 -0.16
N GLN A 71 -13.37 39.77 1.00
CA GLN A 71 -13.86 38.50 1.53
C GLN A 71 -15.21 38.21 0.85
N PRO A 72 -15.48 36.98 0.38
CA PRO A 72 -16.86 36.60 0.11
C PRO A 72 -17.54 36.20 1.43
N THR A 73 -18.41 37.11 1.89
CA THR A 73 -19.38 36.88 2.96
C THR A 73 -20.31 35.72 2.62
N ILE A 74 -20.42 34.79 3.57
CA ILE A 74 -21.33 33.65 3.58
C ILE A 74 -22.77 34.17 3.61
N ALA A 75 -23.49 34.02 2.49
CA ALA A 75 -24.91 34.28 2.41
C ALA A 75 -25.69 33.12 3.06
N ARG A 76 -26.25 33.40 4.25
CA ARG A 76 -27.33 32.59 4.84
C ARG A 76 -28.59 32.71 3.99
N ARG A 77 -29.06 31.59 3.44
CA ARG A 77 -30.46 31.41 3.04
C ARG A 77 -30.94 30.00 3.35
N GLY A 78 -32.12 29.95 3.98
CA GLY A 78 -33.14 28.93 3.71
C GLY A 78 -32.99 27.61 4.44
N GLY A 79 -33.82 27.41 5.45
CA GLY A 79 -34.03 26.12 6.08
C GLY A 79 -34.64 25.09 5.13
N GLY A 80 -34.20 23.86 5.29
CA GLY A 80 -34.75 22.66 4.69
C GLY A 80 -34.14 21.47 5.44
N GLY A 81 -34.92 20.85 6.32
CA GLY A 81 -34.45 19.82 7.23
C GLY A 81 -33.84 18.62 6.52
N PHE A 82 -32.58 18.33 6.84
CA PHE A 82 -31.93 17.07 6.50
C PHE A 82 -31.86 16.23 7.78
N ARG A 83 -32.66 15.16 7.82
CA ARG A 83 -32.67 14.21 8.93
C ARG A 83 -31.33 13.47 8.95
N ARG A 84 -30.68 13.57 10.11
CA ARG A 84 -29.51 12.80 10.51
C ARG A 84 -29.90 11.32 10.53
N TRP A 85 -29.36 10.53 9.62
CA TRP A 85 -29.35 9.08 9.69
C TRP A 85 -28.09 8.65 10.46
N HIS A 86 -28.24 7.62 11.29
CA HIS A 86 -27.27 7.00 12.19
C HIS A 86 -27.08 7.66 13.55
N ASP A 87 -27.75 7.08 14.55
CA ASP A 87 -27.11 6.47 15.73
C ASP A 87 -28.20 5.70 16.50
N ASP A 88 -28.34 4.39 16.24
CA ASP A 88 -29.07 3.47 17.13
C ASP A 88 -28.62 2.02 16.83
N CYS A 89 -27.54 1.61 17.52
CA CYS A 89 -27.18 0.21 17.69
C CYS A 89 -27.21 -0.14 19.18
N ASN A 90 -28.35 -0.67 19.59
CA ASN A 90 -28.52 -1.87 20.42
C ASN A 90 -27.86 -1.91 21.82
N ASP A 91 -28.68 -1.70 22.86
CA ASP A 91 -28.34 -1.94 24.27
C ASP A 91 -29.37 -2.92 24.89
N PRO A 92 -29.00 -4.17 25.25
CA PRO A 92 -29.98 -5.21 25.58
C PRO A 92 -29.99 -5.58 27.07
N PHE A 93 -30.39 -4.70 27.99
CA PHE A 93 -30.71 -5.13 29.37
C PHE A 93 -31.73 -4.23 30.08
N ARG A 94 -33.00 -4.67 30.15
CA ARG A 94 -33.91 -4.30 31.24
C ARG A 94 -34.78 -5.49 31.66
N PRO A 95 -34.67 -5.98 32.91
CA PRO A 95 -35.61 -6.93 33.48
C PRO A 95 -36.71 -6.18 34.25
N ILE A 96 -37.99 -6.49 34.01
CA ILE A 96 -39.08 -6.12 34.91
C ILE A 96 -39.47 -7.35 35.74
N ARG A 97 -39.25 -7.22 37.05
CA ARG A 97 -39.72 -8.08 38.14
C ARG A 97 -41.20 -7.86 38.38
N GLY A 98 -41.93 -8.92 38.75
CA GLY A 98 -43.29 -8.79 39.27
C GLY A 98 -43.95 -10.14 39.58
N SER A 99 -43.57 -10.72 40.72
CA SER A 99 -44.25 -11.83 41.40
C SER A 99 -45.55 -11.35 42.07
N GLY A 100 -46.62 -12.14 41.98
CA GLY A 100 -47.85 -11.90 42.73
C GLY A 100 -48.75 -13.14 42.79
N THR A 101 -48.84 -13.71 43.98
CA THR A 101 -49.59 -14.90 44.40
C THR A 101 -51.05 -14.60 44.75
N SER A 102 -51.96 -15.55 44.58
CA SER A 102 -53.12 -15.93 45.44
C SER A 102 -54.18 -16.63 44.57
N SER A 103 -54.51 -17.89 44.83
CA SER A 103 -55.41 -18.42 45.86
C SER A 103 -56.89 -18.23 45.54
N GLY A 104 -57.56 -19.36 45.29
CA GLY A 104 -58.95 -19.62 45.64
C GLY A 104 -60.04 -19.05 44.73
N SER A 105 -60.80 -19.94 44.08
CA SER A 105 -62.15 -20.31 44.56
C SER A 105 -62.99 -20.86 43.41
N SER A 106 -63.44 -22.10 43.60
CA SER A 106 -64.46 -22.75 42.80
C SER A 106 -65.74 -21.91 42.74
N ARG A 107 -66.26 -21.68 41.54
CA ARG A 107 -67.70 -21.48 41.36
C ARG A 107 -68.12 -21.93 39.96
N LEU A 108 -68.96 -22.96 39.96
CA LEU A 108 -69.73 -23.46 38.82
C LEU A 108 -70.65 -22.35 38.31
N ILE A 109 -70.49 -21.94 37.05
CA ILE A 109 -71.58 -21.35 36.27
C ILE A 109 -71.55 -21.96 34.88
N ASN A 110 -72.55 -22.81 34.65
CA ASN A 110 -72.98 -23.27 33.35
C ASN A 110 -73.69 -22.12 32.66
N GLN A 111 -73.07 -21.51 31.65
CA GLN A 111 -73.79 -20.68 30.67
C GLN A 111 -73.38 -21.08 29.27
N ARG A 112 -74.23 -21.96 28.74
CA ARG A 112 -74.59 -22.10 27.35
C ARG A 112 -74.75 -20.72 26.70
N THR A 113 -73.76 -20.31 25.92
CA THR A 113 -73.97 -19.37 24.83
C THR A 113 -73.39 -20.01 23.58
N GLU A 114 -74.30 -20.35 22.68
CA GLU A 114 -74.04 -20.80 21.32
C GLU A 114 -73.37 -19.64 20.55
N GLY A 115 -72.07 -19.48 20.77
CA GLY A 115 -71.22 -18.70 19.89
C GLY A 115 -71.00 -19.55 18.65
N THR A 116 -71.76 -19.27 17.59
CA THR A 116 -71.46 -19.71 16.24
C THR A 116 -70.00 -19.38 15.95
N SER A 117 -69.15 -20.40 16.11
CA SER A 117 -67.75 -20.37 15.78
C SER A 117 -67.70 -20.15 14.29
N MET A 118 -67.61 -18.88 13.89
CA MET A 118 -67.25 -18.47 12.55
C MET A 118 -65.78 -18.86 12.40
N LYS A 119 -65.53 -20.18 12.24
CA LYS A 119 -64.30 -20.74 11.73
C LYS A 119 -64.19 -20.18 10.32
N ARG A 120 -63.66 -18.97 10.22
CA ARG A 120 -63.15 -18.42 8.96
C ARG A 120 -61.99 -19.31 8.59
N SER A 121 -62.31 -20.41 7.92
CA SER A 121 -61.36 -21.28 7.27
C SER A 121 -60.56 -20.39 6.34
N MET A 122 -59.37 -20.00 6.77
CA MET A 122 -58.36 -19.47 5.88
C MET A 122 -58.04 -20.61 4.93
N LYS A 123 -58.76 -20.66 3.81
CA LYS A 123 -58.34 -21.42 2.63
C LYS A 123 -56.96 -20.87 2.30
N LYS A 124 -55.92 -21.56 2.77
CA LYS A 124 -54.56 -21.34 2.28
C LYS A 124 -54.65 -21.63 0.80
N VAL A 125 -54.65 -20.58 -0.02
CA VAL A 125 -54.50 -20.71 -1.46
C VAL A 125 -53.09 -21.28 -1.64
N LEU A 126 -53.00 -22.59 -1.84
CA LEU A 126 -51.78 -23.24 -2.29
C LEU A 126 -51.59 -22.81 -3.75
N ALA A 127 -51.00 -21.63 -3.94
CA ALA A 127 -50.50 -21.19 -5.23
C ALA A 127 -49.25 -22.05 -5.54
N GLY A 128 -49.44 -23.10 -6.34
CA GLY A 128 -48.35 -23.92 -6.84
C GLY A 128 -47.66 -23.22 -8.01
N PHE A 129 -46.32 -23.18 -7.98
CA PHE A 129 -45.52 -22.76 -9.13
C PHE A 129 -45.59 -23.83 -10.22
N THR A 130 -45.88 -23.47 -11.46
CA THR A 130 -45.93 -24.46 -12.53
C THR A 130 -44.51 -24.87 -12.93
N LEU A 131 -44.31 -26.15 -13.29
CA LEU A 131 -43.02 -26.63 -13.79
C LEU A 131 -42.64 -25.88 -15.08
N VAL A 132 -43.65 -25.50 -15.88
CA VAL A 132 -43.47 -24.72 -17.11
C VAL A 132 -43.00 -23.29 -16.84
N GLU A 133 -43.53 -22.60 -15.81
CA GLU A 133 -42.99 -21.29 -15.39
C GLU A 133 -41.52 -21.40 -15.03
N LEU A 134 -41.14 -22.46 -14.32
CA LEU A 134 -39.75 -22.66 -13.91
C LEU A 134 -38.83 -22.92 -15.11
N MET A 135 -39.30 -23.68 -16.10
CA MET A 135 -38.52 -23.93 -17.32
C MET A 135 -38.22 -22.65 -18.10
N ILE A 136 -39.21 -21.78 -18.28
CA ILE A 136 -39.02 -20.52 -19.02
C ILE A 136 -38.06 -19.60 -18.26
N VAL A 137 -38.19 -19.52 -16.93
CA VAL A 137 -37.31 -18.70 -16.10
C VAL A 137 -35.86 -19.16 -16.21
N VAL A 138 -35.59 -20.46 -16.15
CA VAL A 138 -34.23 -21.00 -16.28
C VAL A 138 -33.66 -20.74 -17.68
N VAL A 139 -34.48 -20.83 -18.73
CA VAL A 139 -34.05 -20.49 -20.10
C VAL A 139 -33.64 -19.03 -20.22
N ILE A 140 -34.45 -18.10 -19.70
CA ILE A 140 -34.13 -16.67 -19.74
C ILE A 140 -32.87 -16.37 -18.91
N LEU A 141 -32.75 -16.95 -17.71
CA LEU A 141 -31.54 -16.83 -16.88
C LEU A 141 -30.29 -17.38 -17.58
N GLY A 142 -30.42 -18.47 -18.34
CA GLY A 142 -29.33 -19.02 -19.14
C GLY A 142 -28.82 -18.07 -20.22
N ILE A 143 -29.74 -17.42 -20.96
CA ILE A 143 -29.39 -16.43 -21.98
C ILE A 143 -28.70 -15.21 -21.35
N LEU A 144 -29.24 -14.70 -20.24
CA LEU A 144 -28.64 -13.57 -19.52
C LEU A 144 -27.24 -13.91 -19.01
N ALA A 145 -27.05 -15.09 -18.42
CA ALA A 145 -25.75 -15.54 -17.93
C ALA A 145 -24.70 -15.67 -19.04
N ALA A 146 -25.08 -16.18 -20.21
CA ALA A 146 -24.18 -16.37 -21.34
C ALA A 146 -23.54 -15.05 -21.83
N VAL A 147 -24.29 -13.94 -21.79
CA VAL A 147 -23.78 -12.61 -22.15
C VAL A 147 -23.12 -11.91 -20.97
N ALA A 148 -23.69 -12.05 -19.77
CA ALA A 148 -23.23 -11.33 -18.58
C ALA A 148 -21.87 -11.82 -18.06
N ILE A 149 -21.61 -13.14 -18.07
CA ILE A 149 -20.37 -13.72 -17.54
C ILE A 149 -19.12 -13.18 -18.26
N PRO A 150 -19.00 -13.26 -19.61
CA PRO A 150 -17.79 -12.76 -20.29
C PRO A 150 -17.62 -11.24 -20.19
N ALA A 151 -18.72 -10.48 -20.09
CA ALA A 151 -18.66 -9.04 -19.88
C ALA A 151 -18.17 -8.71 -18.46
N PHE A 152 -18.68 -9.42 -17.45
CA PHE A 152 -18.30 -9.22 -16.05
C PHE A 152 -16.85 -9.62 -15.78
N THR A 153 -16.35 -10.72 -16.37
CA THR A 153 -14.96 -11.13 -16.21
C THR A 153 -13.98 -10.09 -16.78
N ARG A 154 -14.30 -9.51 -17.95
CA ARG A 154 -13.52 -8.39 -18.53
C ARG A 154 -13.54 -7.16 -17.64
N TYR A 155 -14.69 -6.81 -17.08
CA TYR A 155 -14.82 -5.69 -16.15
C TYR A 155 -13.93 -5.88 -14.91
N VAL A 156 -13.96 -7.08 -14.31
CA VAL A 156 -13.12 -7.40 -13.15
C VAL A 156 -11.64 -7.35 -13.54
N LYS A 157 -11.21 -7.95 -14.68
CA LYS A 157 -9.82 -7.88 -15.16
C LYS A 157 -9.37 -6.41 -15.32
N ARG A 158 -10.19 -5.54 -15.93
CA ARG A 158 -9.88 -4.11 -16.09
C ARG A 158 -9.79 -3.35 -14.77
N SER A 159 -10.63 -3.70 -13.79
CA SER A 159 -10.52 -3.13 -12.44
C SER A 159 -9.17 -3.49 -11.80
N LYS A 160 -8.65 -4.70 -12.03
CA LYS A 160 -7.34 -5.13 -11.53
C LYS A 160 -6.19 -4.39 -12.22
N THR A 161 -6.22 -4.22 -13.55
CA THR A 161 -5.16 -3.51 -14.30
C THR A 161 -5.09 -2.02 -13.96
N SER A 162 -6.19 -1.41 -13.51
CA SER A 162 -6.20 -0.01 -13.08
C SER A 162 -5.29 0.26 -11.87
N GLU A 163 -5.09 -0.73 -11.00
CA GLU A 163 -4.16 -0.65 -9.86
C GLU A 163 -2.73 -0.42 -10.34
N ALA A 164 -2.27 -1.22 -11.31
CA ALA A 164 -0.91 -1.13 -11.85
C ALA A 164 -0.64 0.23 -12.48
N THR A 165 -1.57 0.73 -13.28
CA THR A 165 -1.45 2.02 -13.97
C THR A 165 -1.35 3.18 -12.97
N GLY A 166 -2.18 3.15 -11.91
CA GLY A 166 -2.17 4.15 -10.86
C GLY A 166 -0.86 4.13 -10.05
N ASN A 167 -0.39 2.94 -9.66
CA ASN A 167 0.82 2.81 -8.86
C ASN A 167 2.09 3.12 -9.66
N ILE A 168 2.21 2.71 -10.92
CA ILE A 168 3.32 3.13 -11.80
C ILE A 168 3.38 4.65 -11.95
N SER A 169 2.22 5.31 -12.05
CA SER A 169 2.17 6.76 -12.14
C SER A 169 2.64 7.45 -10.85
N LYS A 170 2.41 6.84 -9.68
CA LYS A 170 2.96 7.30 -8.39
C LYS A 170 4.46 7.09 -8.30
N ILE A 171 4.95 5.91 -8.71
CA ILE A 171 6.39 5.61 -8.75
C ILE A 171 7.12 6.62 -9.64
N TYR A 172 6.59 6.89 -10.84
CA TYR A 172 7.15 7.90 -11.75
C TYR A 172 7.25 9.28 -11.11
N GLN A 173 6.20 9.73 -10.41
CA GLN A 173 6.22 11.03 -9.71
C GLN A 173 7.22 11.03 -8.55
N GLY A 174 7.32 9.93 -7.81
CA GLY A 174 8.30 9.75 -6.75
C GLY A 174 9.74 9.83 -7.26
N GLU A 175 10.04 9.17 -8.37
CA GLU A 175 11.35 9.22 -9.04
C GLU A 175 11.72 10.63 -9.51
N VAL A 176 10.76 11.34 -10.13
CA VAL A 176 10.97 12.73 -10.57
C VAL A 176 11.24 13.64 -9.37
N SER A 177 10.47 13.51 -8.28
CA SER A 177 10.69 14.28 -7.06
C SER A 177 12.04 13.96 -6.41
N TYR A 178 12.40 12.67 -6.35
CA TYR A 178 13.66 12.22 -5.78
C TYR A 178 14.86 12.74 -6.59
N PHE A 179 14.79 12.68 -7.92
CA PHE A 179 15.83 13.22 -8.78
C PHE A 179 16.05 14.72 -8.56
N ASN A 180 14.98 15.51 -8.47
CA ASN A 180 15.09 16.94 -8.24
C ASN A 180 15.75 17.22 -6.88
N GLN A 181 15.34 16.51 -5.82
CA GLN A 181 15.92 16.66 -4.48
C GLN A 181 17.39 16.19 -4.41
N SER A 182 17.74 15.12 -5.13
CA SER A 182 19.11 14.59 -5.16
C SER A 182 20.04 15.48 -5.99
N SER A 183 19.52 16.14 -7.03
CA SER A 183 20.23 17.13 -7.83
C SER A 183 20.62 18.38 -7.03
N GLU A 184 19.77 18.85 -6.10
CA GLU A 184 20.09 19.96 -5.18
C GLU A 184 21.27 19.62 -4.25
N GLN A 185 21.43 18.34 -3.92
CA GLN A 185 22.53 17.82 -3.10
C GLN A 185 23.77 17.45 -3.94
N SER A 186 23.82 17.86 -5.22
CA SER A 186 24.89 17.55 -6.17
C SER A 186 25.08 16.06 -6.47
N VAL A 187 24.06 15.24 -6.23
CA VAL A 187 24.04 13.80 -6.55
C VAL A 187 22.80 13.51 -7.38
N ALA A 188 22.79 13.94 -8.65
CA ALA A 188 21.66 13.75 -9.54
C ALA A 188 21.53 12.27 -9.94
N SER A 189 20.61 11.55 -9.30
CA SER A 189 20.33 10.14 -9.59
C SER A 189 18.90 9.74 -9.30
N PHE A 190 18.41 8.74 -10.03
CA PHE A 190 17.15 8.03 -9.75
C PHE A 190 17.38 6.89 -8.75
N ALA A 191 16.31 6.43 -8.11
CA ALA A 191 16.39 5.36 -7.11
C ALA A 191 16.11 3.98 -7.75
N SER A 192 16.88 2.96 -7.37
CA SER A 192 16.53 1.58 -7.71
C SER A 192 15.84 0.94 -6.53
N ALA A 193 14.73 0.24 -6.78
CA ALA A 193 13.96 -0.45 -5.77
C ALA A 193 13.65 -1.88 -6.21
N ALA A 194 13.85 -2.84 -5.30
CA ALA A 194 13.69 -4.26 -5.62
C ALA A 194 12.22 -4.62 -5.84
N ALA A 195 12.00 -5.69 -6.61
CA ALA A 195 10.66 -6.23 -6.84
C ALA A 195 9.96 -6.52 -5.51
N THR A 196 8.86 -5.80 -5.26
CA THR A 196 8.09 -5.86 -4.02
C THR A 196 6.61 -6.04 -4.34
N PRO A 197 5.98 -7.13 -3.88
CA PRO A 197 6.56 -8.30 -3.19
C PRO A 197 7.63 -9.04 -4.03
N SER A 198 8.48 -9.84 -3.37
CA SER A 198 9.61 -10.57 -3.98
C SER A 198 9.23 -11.79 -4.85
N GLY A 199 7.97 -11.86 -5.27
CA GLY A 199 7.43 -12.85 -6.19
C GLY A 199 6.26 -12.26 -6.98
N THR A 200 6.00 -12.81 -8.16
CA THR A 200 4.91 -12.33 -9.01
C THR A 200 3.55 -12.79 -8.47
N PRO A 201 2.62 -11.87 -8.16
CA PRO A 201 1.23 -12.21 -7.89
C PRO A 201 0.63 -13.02 -9.03
N SER A 202 0.03 -14.16 -8.69
CA SER A 202 -0.76 -14.97 -9.61
C SER A 202 -2.24 -14.60 -9.45
N ALA A 203 -3.15 -15.56 -9.66
CA ALA A 203 -4.59 -15.32 -9.69
C ALA A 203 -5.16 -14.70 -8.37
N SER A 204 -4.45 -14.85 -7.25
CA SER A 204 -4.79 -14.30 -5.95
C SER A 204 -3.93 -13.10 -5.58
N LYS A 205 -4.52 -12.15 -4.84
CA LYS A 205 -3.78 -11.00 -4.32
C LYS A 205 -2.66 -11.45 -3.39
N PHE A 206 -1.51 -10.80 -3.50
CA PHE A 206 -0.52 -10.83 -2.42
C PHE A 206 -1.06 -10.03 -1.21
N PRO A 207 -0.79 -10.47 0.03
CA PRO A 207 -1.17 -9.71 1.20
C PRO A 207 -0.47 -8.34 1.22
N ALA A 208 -1.05 -7.37 1.93
CA ALA A 208 -0.40 -6.08 2.11
C ALA A 208 0.97 -6.26 2.81
N GLN A 209 2.02 -5.65 2.26
CA GLN A 209 3.38 -5.71 2.80
C GLN A 209 4.00 -4.31 2.92
N PRO A 210 3.42 -3.42 3.74
CA PRO A 210 3.92 -2.06 3.88
C PRO A 210 5.39 -2.02 4.32
N THR A 211 5.79 -2.94 5.21
CA THR A 211 7.16 -3.05 5.70
C THR A 211 8.17 -3.51 4.65
N ALA A 212 7.73 -4.23 3.61
CA ALA A 212 8.61 -4.61 2.51
C ALA A 212 8.94 -3.40 1.62
N PHE A 213 7.99 -2.48 1.45
CA PHE A 213 8.25 -1.21 0.78
C PHE A 213 9.14 -0.30 1.63
N THR A 214 8.77 -0.04 2.89
CA THR A 214 9.56 0.87 3.74
C THR A 214 10.94 0.33 4.13
N GLY A 215 11.14 -0.98 4.06
CA GLY A 215 12.42 -1.63 4.33
C GLY A 215 13.41 -1.59 3.15
N ASP A 216 12.95 -1.30 1.94
CA ASP A 216 13.79 -1.11 0.75
C ASP A 216 14.22 0.36 0.65
N SER A 217 15.51 0.60 0.48
CA SER A 217 16.07 1.95 0.42
C SER A 217 15.58 2.75 -0.78
N GLY A 218 15.28 2.08 -1.90
CA GLY A 218 14.77 2.73 -3.11
C GLY A 218 13.33 3.18 -2.95
N TRP A 219 12.45 2.29 -2.47
CA TRP A 219 11.06 2.65 -2.19
C TRP A 219 10.93 3.74 -1.14
N SER A 220 11.74 3.67 -0.07
CA SER A 220 11.78 4.74 0.93
C SER A 220 12.32 6.05 0.38
N ALA A 221 13.27 6.03 -0.56
CA ALA A 221 13.84 7.23 -1.17
C ALA A 221 12.82 7.98 -2.05
N ILE A 222 11.99 7.25 -2.80
CA ILE A 222 10.94 7.86 -3.64
C ILE A 222 9.61 8.09 -2.88
N GLY A 223 9.52 7.65 -1.62
CA GLY A 223 8.32 7.77 -0.80
C GLY A 223 7.14 6.92 -1.28
N PHE A 224 7.39 5.78 -1.91
CA PHE A 224 6.35 4.90 -2.42
C PHE A 224 6.10 3.71 -1.46
N SER A 225 4.85 3.50 -1.09
CA SER A 225 4.38 2.32 -0.37
C SER A 225 2.96 1.96 -0.76
N VAL A 226 2.60 0.68 -0.57
CA VAL A 226 1.22 0.21 -0.75
C VAL A 226 0.78 -0.61 0.45
N ASP A 227 -0.24 -0.12 1.14
CA ASP A 227 -0.76 -0.71 2.39
C ASP A 227 -1.97 -1.65 2.16
N SER A 228 -2.29 -1.93 0.89
CA SER A 228 -3.41 -2.78 0.49
C SER A 228 -2.92 -4.05 -0.20
N PRO A 229 -3.73 -5.13 -0.22
CA PRO A 229 -3.41 -6.33 -0.98
C PRO A 229 -3.24 -6.03 -2.49
N LEU A 230 -2.19 -6.58 -3.08
CA LEU A 230 -1.66 -6.23 -4.41
C LEU A 230 -1.96 -7.29 -5.47
N TYR A 231 -2.27 -6.85 -6.70
CA TYR A 231 -2.33 -7.73 -7.88
C TYR A 231 -1.02 -7.76 -8.69
N TYR A 232 -0.09 -6.86 -8.41
CA TYR A 232 1.18 -6.75 -9.13
C TYR A 232 2.35 -6.59 -8.15
N ALA A 233 3.50 -7.13 -8.52
CA ALA A 233 4.78 -6.78 -7.93
C ALA A 233 5.36 -5.58 -8.67
N TYR A 234 5.84 -4.59 -7.93
CA TYR A 234 6.42 -3.37 -8.47
C TYR A 234 7.93 -3.42 -8.32
N SER A 235 8.67 -2.90 -9.30
CA SER A 235 10.11 -2.68 -9.24
C SER A 235 10.47 -1.38 -9.95
N ALA A 236 11.59 -0.79 -9.56
CA ALA A 236 12.19 0.35 -10.24
C ALA A 236 13.66 0.03 -10.50
N THR A 237 14.06 -0.03 -11.76
CA THR A 237 15.47 -0.15 -12.13
C THR A 237 15.95 1.19 -12.64
N ALA A 238 16.98 1.74 -12.00
CA ALA A 238 17.44 3.09 -12.26
C ALA A 238 18.94 3.16 -12.51
N SER A 239 19.33 4.25 -13.18
CA SER A 239 20.70 4.70 -13.38
C SER A 239 20.79 6.20 -13.02
N ALA A 240 21.97 6.80 -13.19
CA ALA A 240 22.11 8.24 -12.99
C ALA A 240 21.27 9.09 -13.96
N SER A 241 20.86 8.54 -15.11
CA SER A 241 20.21 9.30 -16.19
C SER A 241 18.92 8.71 -16.71
N SER A 242 18.46 7.59 -16.16
CA SER A 242 17.21 6.97 -16.57
C SER A 242 16.66 6.06 -15.49
N PHE A 243 15.36 5.79 -15.56
CA PHE A 243 14.75 4.74 -14.77
C PHE A 243 13.67 4.04 -15.59
N ASN A 244 13.34 2.81 -15.17
CA ASN A 244 12.24 2.02 -15.67
C ASN A 244 11.48 1.43 -14.48
N ALA A 245 10.25 1.91 -14.28
CA ALA A 245 9.32 1.36 -13.31
C ALA A 245 8.53 0.23 -13.99
N VAL A 246 8.43 -0.93 -13.35
CA VAL A 246 7.75 -2.11 -13.89
C VAL A 246 6.77 -2.64 -12.85
N ALA A 247 5.56 -2.97 -13.28
CA ALA A 247 4.60 -3.77 -12.52
C ALA A 247 4.38 -5.10 -13.25
N THR A 248 4.56 -6.21 -12.54
CA THR A 248 4.45 -7.58 -13.09
C THR A 248 3.44 -8.37 -12.27
N GLY A 249 2.48 -8.99 -12.93
CA GLY A 249 1.44 -9.80 -12.30
C GLY A 249 0.87 -10.81 -13.30
N ASN A 250 0.27 -11.88 -12.80
CA ASN A 250 -0.34 -12.94 -13.58
C ASN A 250 -1.80 -13.09 -13.10
N ILE A 251 -2.69 -12.29 -13.68
CA ILE A 251 -4.06 -12.10 -13.17
C ILE A 251 -4.95 -13.33 -13.38
N ASP A 252 -4.65 -14.11 -14.41
CA ASP A 252 -5.41 -15.25 -14.91
C ASP A 252 -4.79 -16.60 -14.52
N GLY A 253 -3.57 -16.60 -13.99
CA GLY A 253 -2.88 -17.77 -13.44
C GLY A 253 -2.21 -18.66 -14.48
N ASP A 254 -1.90 -18.13 -15.66
CA ASP A 254 -1.31 -18.88 -16.77
C ASP A 254 0.23 -18.89 -16.70
N ALA A 255 0.93 -19.18 -17.80
CA ALA A 255 2.40 -19.14 -17.87
C ALA A 255 2.98 -17.76 -18.19
N THR A 256 2.13 -16.76 -18.46
CA THR A 256 2.50 -15.46 -19.04
C THR A 256 2.20 -14.34 -18.05
N ASN A 257 3.20 -13.50 -17.78
CA ASN A 257 2.95 -12.33 -16.93
C ASN A 257 2.42 -11.15 -17.75
N SER A 258 1.39 -10.49 -17.22
CA SER A 258 1.03 -9.13 -17.58
C SER A 258 2.07 -8.16 -17.02
N THR A 259 2.63 -7.33 -17.89
CA THR A 259 3.62 -6.33 -17.49
C THR A 259 3.21 -4.93 -17.92
N PHE A 260 3.34 -3.99 -17.00
CA PHE A 260 3.16 -2.57 -17.24
C PHE A 260 4.51 -1.93 -16.95
N SER A 261 5.04 -1.15 -17.89
CA SER A 261 6.31 -0.46 -17.69
C SER A 261 6.20 1.01 -18.06
N ARG A 262 6.94 1.85 -17.34
CA ARG A 262 7.09 3.25 -17.66
C ARG A 262 8.53 3.65 -17.44
N ALA A 263 9.17 4.05 -18.53
CA ALA A 263 10.54 4.54 -18.51
C ALA A 263 10.59 6.07 -18.53
N ALA A 264 11.67 6.63 -18.00
CA ALA A 264 12.04 8.02 -18.21
C ALA A 264 13.56 8.14 -18.37
N ALA A 265 13.99 9.16 -19.08
CA ALA A 265 15.40 9.47 -19.24
C ALA A 265 15.65 10.98 -19.16
N LEU A 266 16.86 11.35 -18.73
CA LEU A 266 17.35 12.71 -18.80
C LEU A 266 17.82 13.01 -20.22
N ASN A 267 17.20 14.01 -20.83
CA ASN A 267 17.62 14.54 -22.11
C ASN A 267 17.87 16.03 -21.96
N ALA A 268 19.11 16.46 -22.18
CA ALA A 268 19.53 17.87 -22.03
C ALA A 268 19.18 18.50 -20.66
N GLY A 269 19.21 17.70 -19.58
CA GLY A 269 18.93 18.16 -18.22
C GLY A 269 17.46 18.15 -17.81
N GLU A 270 16.55 17.74 -18.70
CA GLU A 270 15.13 17.59 -18.41
C GLU A 270 14.74 16.10 -18.37
N ILE A 271 13.86 15.72 -17.44
CA ILE A 271 13.32 14.37 -17.35
C ILE A 271 12.21 14.21 -18.39
N GLN A 272 12.43 13.34 -19.37
CA GLN A 272 11.43 12.98 -20.38
C GLN A 272 10.84 11.60 -20.04
N GLY A 273 9.57 11.57 -19.67
CA GLY A 273 8.83 10.35 -19.39
C GLY A 273 8.17 9.76 -20.64
N ALA A 274 8.32 8.46 -20.85
CA ALA A 274 7.55 7.72 -21.84
C ALA A 274 6.10 7.48 -21.35
N GLN A 275 5.23 7.14 -22.31
CA GLN A 275 3.92 6.57 -22.01
C GLN A 275 4.07 5.21 -21.34
N ILE A 276 3.03 4.78 -20.62
CA ILE A 276 2.99 3.43 -20.05
C ILE A 276 2.88 2.44 -21.19
N VAL A 277 3.83 1.51 -21.26
CA VAL A 277 3.82 0.38 -22.18
C VAL A 277 3.19 -0.80 -21.46
N ILE A 278 2.20 -1.42 -22.09
CA ILE A 278 1.50 -2.57 -21.52
C ILE A 278 1.76 -3.77 -22.42
N THR A 279 2.21 -4.87 -21.83
CA THR A 279 2.45 -6.15 -22.51
C THR A 279 1.59 -7.22 -21.86
N ASN A 280 0.86 -7.98 -22.66
CA ASN A 280 -0.05 -9.05 -22.20
C ASN A 280 -1.10 -8.54 -21.20
N GLU A 281 -1.73 -7.40 -21.53
CA GLU A 281 -2.61 -6.66 -20.62
C GLU A 281 -3.81 -7.47 -20.09
N LEU A 282 -4.26 -8.49 -20.82
CA LEU A 282 -5.54 -9.17 -20.62
C LEU A 282 -5.61 -10.60 -21.16
N GLU A 283 -4.49 -11.22 -21.57
CA GLU A 283 -4.51 -12.68 -21.81
C GLU A 283 -5.01 -13.40 -20.54
#